data_AF-A0A2D5UYW0-F1
#
_entry.id   AF-A0A2D5UYW0-F1
#
_cell.length_a   1.000
_cell.length_b   1.000
_cell.length_c   1.000
_cell.angle_alpha   90.00
_cell.angle_beta   90.00
_cell.angle_gamma   90.00
#
_symmetry.space_group_name_H-M   'P 1'
#
loop_
_entity.id
_entity.type
_entity.pdbx_description
1 polymer ?
#
loop_
_entity_poly.entity_id
_entity_poly.type
_entity_poly.pdbx_seq_one_letter_code
_entity_poly.pdbx_strand_id
1 'polypeptide(L)'
;MRLNMKKVVWILGILFVFLFIVPFIYKGVTGEYPVGFPLREERVDLKEGLSDGKGTVLDTERREKEDDVEIELDEEKDEFVGELPEHCSDGLFNEGEEGLDCGWSCPNRCDFVEKCGSVRRDEVWSGNVFVSCYLMVEEGVELVVEPGAVVKFKHDRDYKRFSKAGMGVLGTIIVRGTPEEQVWFTSDASDPLNGDWHEIGIGSCTDCVIDHAIVEFAELGVSQMDSEVAVTNSIIRWSNSEGLYAERSSPHYENNTLYGNGYHEIALEQYNRGVQILNNVFRDGHYALHHEKTQSHIEGNYFTGYEHEVISAGMESDIVVKGNRFEDVGENPLNVYDGSTADVDGNDYGEGVVDIPVFGYGDVRNFELDYIPGEEGDRYPYVFDAEDETRKVVKKIGKGLSFGWALTFADGFLWRFSLGDGVVGSSLDFIRVDPVSGEAVLFGNDEIMNPRGLTWDGEFFWVNDFSLLRVFKFRVVGEEIEIVDSFDIPEKEEGGLQGLTTDGEFLYLPSRDTQRLLKVDKEGVLVDSVEFGERGLGDSLVWTGEHFWSNGGCSKGLCRWSKDGKLVGEIYPVAKEAWAMDWDGEYLWTIQRTSELWDDPKIYQIDVLDDSLKGWWGQYSK
;
A
#
# COMPACT_ATOMS: atom_id res chain seq x y z
N MET A 1 -11.50 30.27 -44.45
CA MET A 1 -10.20 30.18 -43.77
C MET A 1 -10.49 30.09 -42.28
N ARG A 2 -10.74 28.87 -41.78
CA ARG A 2 -11.10 28.58 -40.38
C ARG A 2 -10.10 27.56 -39.86
N LEU A 3 -9.47 27.87 -38.73
CA LEU A 3 -8.58 26.97 -37.99
C LEU A 3 -9.35 25.71 -37.60
N ASN A 4 -8.73 24.54 -37.79
CA ASN A 4 -9.35 23.24 -37.55
C ASN A 4 -9.01 22.80 -36.11
N MET A 5 -10.03 22.86 -35.26
CA MET A 5 -10.01 22.64 -33.81
C MET A 5 -10.08 21.14 -33.48
N LYS A 6 -9.18 20.33 -34.07
CA LYS A 6 -9.21 18.84 -34.02
C LYS A 6 -7.94 18.21 -33.42
N LYS A 7 -7.19 18.92 -32.57
CA LYS A 7 -5.93 18.42 -31.96
C LYS A 7 -5.88 18.57 -30.43
N VAL A 8 -7.01 18.38 -29.74
CA VAL A 8 -7.13 18.61 -28.29
C VAL A 8 -7.58 17.36 -27.52
N VAL A 9 -7.66 16.18 -28.15
CA VAL A 9 -8.31 14.98 -27.56
C VAL A 9 -7.33 13.84 -27.20
N TRP A 10 -6.01 14.03 -27.33
CA TRP A 10 -5.02 12.95 -27.11
C TRP A 10 -4.48 12.82 -25.66
N ILE A 11 -5.14 13.40 -24.65
CA ILE A 11 -4.43 13.79 -23.41
C ILE A 11 -4.53 12.78 -22.23
N LEU A 12 -5.40 11.74 -22.21
CA LEU A 12 -5.89 11.27 -20.87
C LEU A 12 -5.93 9.77 -20.52
N GLY A 13 -5.52 8.85 -21.39
CA GLY A 13 -5.78 7.40 -21.21
C GLY A 13 -4.96 6.63 -20.17
N ILE A 14 -3.66 6.91 -20.02
CA ILE A 14 -2.73 6.09 -19.20
C ILE A 14 -2.26 6.84 -17.94
N LEU A 15 -2.97 7.91 -17.62
CA LEU A 15 -2.72 8.71 -16.44
C LEU A 15 -3.37 8.04 -15.21
N PHE A 16 -2.70 8.07 -14.06
CA PHE A 16 -3.22 7.99 -12.69
C PHE A 16 -2.97 6.69 -11.95
N VAL A 17 -1.71 6.44 -11.60
CA VAL A 17 -1.35 5.46 -10.56
C VAL A 17 -1.07 6.22 -9.24
N PHE A 18 -1.63 5.68 -8.15
CA PHE A 18 -1.63 6.04 -6.72
C PHE A 18 -1.93 7.45 -6.14
N LEU A 19 -2.71 7.38 -5.06
CA LEU A 19 -3.03 8.42 -4.07
C LEU A 19 -3.08 7.76 -2.67
N PHE A 20 -2.32 6.67 -2.47
CA PHE A 20 -2.80 5.55 -1.65
C PHE A 20 -2.00 5.22 -0.39
N ILE A 21 -1.12 6.08 0.13
CA ILE A 21 -0.32 5.66 1.30
C ILE A 21 -0.58 6.43 2.59
N VAL A 22 -1.04 7.70 2.60
CA VAL A 22 -1.29 8.35 3.90
C VAL A 22 -2.39 9.43 3.88
N PRO A 23 -3.63 9.14 4.33
CA PRO A 23 -4.54 10.21 4.75
C PRO A 23 -4.33 10.65 6.21
N PHE A 24 -3.38 10.08 6.96
CA PHE A 24 -3.26 10.34 8.41
C PHE A 24 -2.16 11.30 8.85
N ILE A 25 -1.38 11.87 7.93
CA ILE A 25 -0.40 12.90 8.26
C ILE A 25 -0.88 14.20 7.61
N TYR A 26 -1.80 14.91 8.29
CA TYR A 26 -1.87 16.38 8.38
C TYR A 26 -3.25 16.84 8.87
N LYS A 27 -3.41 16.95 10.20
CA LYS A 27 -3.86 18.16 10.92
C LYS A 27 -4.11 17.87 12.42
N GLY A 28 -3.17 18.34 13.25
CA GLY A 28 -3.43 18.92 14.57
C GLY A 28 -4.26 18.12 15.58
N VAL A 29 -3.64 17.15 16.25
CA VAL A 29 -4.15 16.56 17.49
C VAL A 29 -4.17 17.63 18.59
N THR A 30 -5.37 18.10 18.93
CA THR A 30 -5.69 18.53 20.30
C THR A 30 -6.91 17.74 20.78
N GLY A 31 -6.80 16.41 20.70
CA GLY A 31 -7.73 15.48 21.32
C GLY A 31 -6.99 14.68 22.37
N GLU A 32 -7.16 15.02 23.64
CA GLU A 32 -6.71 14.20 24.75
C GLU A 32 -7.29 12.79 24.62
N TYR A 33 -6.45 11.79 24.43
CA TYR A 33 -6.82 10.40 24.67
C TYR A 33 -7.40 10.29 26.09
N PRO A 34 -8.56 9.66 26.31
CA PRO A 34 -9.06 9.45 27.67
C PRO A 34 -8.16 8.45 28.39
N VAL A 35 -7.16 8.99 29.08
CA VAL A 35 -6.41 8.34 30.14
C VAL A 35 -7.38 8.13 31.31
N GLY A 36 -7.69 6.89 31.65
CA GLY A 36 -8.62 6.63 32.75
C GLY A 36 -8.87 5.17 33.07
N PHE A 37 -7.83 4.40 33.39
CA PHE A 37 -8.00 3.17 34.17
C PHE A 37 -8.12 3.53 35.66
N PRO A 38 -9.24 3.23 36.35
CA PRO A 38 -9.26 3.27 37.80
C PRO A 38 -8.61 1.99 38.34
N LEU A 39 -7.43 2.14 38.95
CA LEU A 39 -6.86 1.16 39.86
C LEU A 39 -7.86 0.91 40.99
N ARG A 40 -8.38 -0.32 41.08
CA ARG A 40 -9.12 -0.79 42.24
C ARG A 40 -8.32 -1.91 42.91
N GLU A 41 -7.69 -1.57 44.02
CA GLU A 41 -7.20 -2.52 45.01
C GLU A 41 -8.41 -3.30 45.57
N GLU A 42 -8.50 -4.60 45.30
CA GLU A 42 -9.29 -5.50 46.13
C GLU A 42 -8.40 -6.60 46.70
N ARG A 43 -8.20 -6.50 48.01
CA ARG A 43 -7.65 -7.55 48.88
C ARG A 43 -8.62 -8.73 48.86
N VAL A 44 -8.12 -9.90 48.54
CA VAL A 44 -8.85 -11.15 48.77
C VAL A 44 -8.30 -11.79 50.04
N ASP A 45 -9.10 -11.69 51.10
CA ASP A 45 -8.94 -12.43 52.35
C ASP A 45 -9.25 -13.92 52.11
N LEU A 46 -8.27 -14.79 52.35
CA LEU A 46 -8.46 -16.24 52.42
C LEU A 46 -9.22 -16.59 53.70
N LYS A 47 -10.37 -17.26 53.56
CA LYS A 47 -10.99 -18.03 54.65
C LYS A 47 -11.17 -19.49 54.25
N GLU A 48 -10.56 -20.34 55.06
CA GLU A 48 -10.72 -21.78 55.12
C GLU A 48 -12.17 -22.21 55.42
N GLY A 49 -12.52 -23.41 54.95
CA GLY A 49 -13.77 -24.08 55.31
C GLY A 49 -13.88 -25.49 54.73
N LEU A 50 -13.26 -26.46 55.41
CA LEU A 50 -13.43 -27.90 55.23
C LEU A 50 -14.90 -28.37 55.28
N SER A 51 -15.28 -29.39 54.51
CA SER A 51 -15.77 -30.69 55.03
C SER A 51 -16.25 -31.67 53.95
N ASP A 52 -15.61 -32.85 53.97
CA ASP A 52 -16.10 -34.23 53.85
C ASP A 52 -17.41 -34.59 53.13
N GLY A 53 -17.34 -35.66 52.31
CA GLY A 53 -18.54 -36.48 52.02
C GLY A 53 -18.47 -37.54 50.91
N LYS A 54 -17.77 -38.64 51.19
CA LYS A 54 -17.80 -40.00 50.57
C LYS A 54 -19.02 -40.42 49.72
N GLY A 55 -18.76 -41.23 48.66
CA GLY A 55 -19.66 -42.33 48.25
C GLY A 55 -19.45 -43.01 46.87
N THR A 56 -18.62 -44.08 46.84
CA THR A 56 -18.75 -45.40 46.12
C THR A 56 -19.25 -45.50 44.66
N VAL A 57 -18.42 -45.91 43.67
CA VAL A 57 -18.05 -47.28 43.14
C VAL A 57 -19.13 -48.04 42.33
N LEU A 58 -18.85 -48.31 41.04
CA LEU A 58 -18.84 -49.61 40.27
C LEU A 58 -18.59 -49.30 38.77
N ASP A 59 -17.41 -49.58 38.19
CA ASP A 59 -17.01 -50.80 37.42
C ASP A 59 -17.71 -50.86 36.03
N THR A 60 -17.04 -50.88 34.85
CA THR A 60 -16.02 -51.84 34.36
C THR A 60 -15.28 -51.34 33.11
N GLU A 61 -13.96 -51.63 33.08
CA GLU A 61 -13.11 -52.11 31.97
C GLU A 61 -13.14 -51.49 30.55
N ARG A 62 -12.04 -50.84 30.14
CA ARG A 62 -11.01 -51.45 29.28
C ARG A 62 -9.72 -50.61 29.25
N ARG A 63 -8.61 -51.26 29.58
CA ARG A 63 -7.22 -50.81 29.49
C ARG A 63 -6.70 -50.99 28.06
N GLU A 64 -6.00 -49.98 27.54
CA GLU A 64 -4.80 -50.17 26.73
C GLU A 64 -3.66 -49.39 27.38
N LYS A 65 -2.48 -50.02 27.38
CA LYS A 65 -1.26 -49.62 28.08
C LYS A 65 -0.44 -48.70 27.17
N GLU A 66 0.03 -47.58 27.68
CA GLU A 66 1.30 -46.99 27.26
C GLU A 66 2.12 -46.72 28.53
N ASP A 67 3.36 -47.19 28.51
CA ASP A 67 4.30 -47.12 29.61
C ASP A 67 4.89 -45.71 29.68
N ASP A 68 4.68 -45.03 30.81
CA ASP A 68 5.33 -43.76 31.14
C ASP A 68 6.85 -43.99 31.29
N VAL A 69 7.64 -43.45 30.37
CA VAL A 69 9.07 -43.22 30.56
C VAL A 69 9.23 -41.81 31.10
N GLU A 70 9.47 -41.69 32.41
CA GLU A 70 10.01 -40.46 33.00
C GLU A 70 11.37 -40.17 32.36
N ILE A 71 11.43 -39.14 31.51
CA ILE A 71 12.68 -38.51 31.11
C ILE A 71 12.94 -37.40 32.13
N GLU A 72 13.88 -37.65 33.04
CA GLU A 72 14.52 -36.57 33.80
C GLU A 72 15.20 -35.64 32.77
N LEU A 73 14.66 -34.43 32.62
CA LEU A 73 15.36 -33.34 31.96
C LEU A 73 16.38 -32.80 32.96
N ASP A 74 17.63 -33.24 32.83
CA ASP A 74 18.76 -32.55 33.43
C ASP A 74 18.85 -31.14 32.80
N GLU A 75 18.50 -30.12 33.58
CA GLU A 75 18.85 -28.73 33.28
C GLU A 75 20.36 -28.53 33.53
N GLU A 76 21.20 -29.03 32.62
CA GLU A 76 22.58 -28.54 32.53
C GLU A 76 22.55 -27.15 31.89
N LYS A 77 22.60 -26.11 32.75
CA LYS A 77 23.07 -24.79 32.35
C LYS A 77 24.55 -24.90 32.03
N ASP A 78 24.86 -25.18 30.77
CA ASP A 78 26.20 -24.93 30.23
C ASP A 78 26.42 -23.41 30.16
N GLU A 79 26.97 -22.83 31.24
CA GLU A 79 27.63 -21.54 31.17
C GLU A 79 28.86 -21.69 30.28
N PHE A 80 28.77 -21.20 29.05
CA PHE A 80 29.92 -21.06 28.16
C PHE A 80 30.90 -20.04 28.77
N VAL A 81 31.99 -20.53 29.37
CA VAL A 81 33.08 -19.70 29.90
C VAL A 81 34.17 -19.59 28.84
N GLY A 82 33.94 -18.76 27.82
CA GLY A 82 34.92 -18.38 26.81
C GLY A 82 34.59 -17.00 26.26
N GLU A 83 35.62 -16.22 25.88
CA GLU A 83 35.40 -14.98 25.12
C GLU A 83 34.62 -15.32 23.84
N LEU A 84 33.55 -14.57 23.57
CA LEU A 84 32.77 -14.73 22.36
C LEU A 84 33.69 -14.51 21.15
N PRO A 85 33.49 -15.24 20.04
CA PRO A 85 34.07 -14.82 18.78
C PRO A 85 33.69 -13.36 18.51
N GLU A 86 34.66 -12.52 18.17
CA GLU A 86 34.49 -11.07 18.00
C GLU A 86 33.32 -10.75 17.04
N HIS A 87 33.14 -11.60 16.03
CA HIS A 87 32.04 -11.56 15.07
C HIS A 87 30.64 -11.67 15.70
N CYS A 88 30.45 -12.53 16.72
CA CYS A 88 29.16 -12.76 17.38
C CYS A 88 28.67 -11.62 18.31
N SER A 89 29.24 -10.43 18.19
CA SER A 89 28.96 -9.30 19.07
C SER A 89 29.26 -7.94 18.42
N ASP A 90 29.56 -7.91 17.13
CA ASP A 90 29.96 -6.70 16.42
C ASP A 90 28.78 -6.00 15.71
N GLY A 91 27.61 -6.63 15.67
CA GLY A 91 26.40 -6.11 15.03
C GLY A 91 26.41 -6.21 13.51
N LEU A 92 27.40 -6.87 12.91
CA LEU A 92 27.63 -6.91 11.47
C LEU A 92 27.50 -8.34 10.95
N PHE A 93 26.67 -8.55 9.93
CA PHE A 93 26.63 -9.85 9.26
C PHE A 93 27.96 -10.15 8.55
N ASN A 94 28.70 -11.14 9.04
CA ASN A 94 29.99 -11.53 8.49
C ASN A 94 30.15 -13.06 8.30
N GLU A 95 31.27 -13.48 7.70
CA GLU A 95 31.51 -14.87 7.29
C GLU A 95 31.66 -15.80 8.52
N GLY A 96 30.62 -16.59 8.80
CA GLY A 96 30.56 -17.48 9.97
C GLY A 96 29.25 -17.39 10.76
N GLU A 97 28.39 -16.43 10.42
CA GLU A 97 27.10 -16.18 11.05
C GLU A 97 25.93 -16.70 10.20
N GLU A 98 24.80 -17.03 10.85
CA GLU A 98 23.52 -17.16 10.14
C GLU A 98 22.62 -16.01 10.63
N GLY A 99 22.34 -15.03 9.75
CA GLY A 99 21.57 -13.81 10.03
C GLY A 99 22.37 -12.69 10.72
N LEU A 100 21.82 -11.45 10.80
CA LEU A 100 22.44 -10.35 11.55
C LEU A 100 22.53 -10.77 13.01
N ASP A 101 23.73 -11.17 13.42
CA ASP A 101 24.21 -11.36 14.77
C ASP A 101 23.29 -12.16 15.74
N CYS A 102 22.29 -12.89 15.24
CA CYS A 102 21.20 -13.46 16.05
C CYS A 102 20.78 -14.90 15.68
N GLY A 103 21.70 -15.73 15.18
CA GLY A 103 21.69 -17.20 15.35
C GLY A 103 21.66 -18.01 14.04
N TRP A 104 22.66 -18.88 13.78
CA TRP A 104 22.72 -20.26 14.30
C TRP A 104 24.16 -20.76 14.60
N SER A 105 25.14 -19.87 14.68
CA SER A 105 26.52 -20.16 15.11
C SER A 105 26.96 -19.42 16.39
N CYS A 106 26.22 -18.39 16.82
CA CYS A 106 26.55 -17.58 18.00
C CYS A 106 25.70 -17.95 19.23
N PRO A 107 26.31 -18.18 20.41
CA PRO A 107 25.64 -18.74 21.59
C PRO A 107 24.77 -17.75 22.40
N ASN A 108 24.80 -16.44 22.09
CA ASN A 108 24.11 -15.43 22.88
C ASN A 108 22.79 -14.95 22.25
N ARG A 109 21.83 -14.65 23.13
CA ARG A 109 20.56 -14.02 22.79
C ARG A 109 20.82 -12.54 22.46
N CYS A 110 20.46 -12.10 21.27
CA CYS A 110 20.43 -10.67 20.94
C CYS A 110 19.48 -9.92 21.86
N ASP A 111 20.01 -8.90 22.54
CA ASP A 111 19.19 -7.94 23.27
C ASP A 111 18.66 -6.89 22.29
N PHE A 112 17.38 -7.01 21.94
CA PHE A 112 16.68 -6.01 21.15
C PHE A 112 16.07 -4.93 22.06
N VAL A 113 16.27 -3.66 21.69
CA VAL A 113 15.54 -2.54 22.29
C VAL A 113 14.20 -2.41 21.58
N GLU A 114 13.12 -2.77 22.27
CA GLU A 114 11.77 -2.65 21.71
C GLU A 114 11.34 -1.17 21.59
N LYS A 115 10.74 -0.83 20.44
CA LYS A 115 10.19 0.49 20.10
C LYS A 115 8.78 0.33 19.54
N CYS A 116 7.86 1.17 19.98
CA CYS A 116 6.48 1.19 19.50
C CYS A 116 5.82 2.52 19.91
N GLY A 117 4.83 3.00 19.13
CA GLY A 117 4.05 4.19 19.45
C GLY A 117 4.72 5.47 18.96
N SER A 118 5.20 6.32 19.86
CA SER A 118 5.74 7.64 19.47
C SER A 118 7.09 7.92 20.10
N VAL A 119 8.03 8.40 19.29
CA VAL A 119 9.32 8.99 19.72
C VAL A 119 9.08 10.49 19.91
N ARG A 120 9.12 10.93 21.18
CA ARG A 120 8.69 12.29 21.60
C ARG A 120 9.83 13.22 21.99
N ARG A 121 11.05 12.74 21.90
CA ARG A 121 12.27 13.46 22.25
C ARG A 121 13.37 12.89 21.39
N ASP A 122 14.44 13.67 21.23
CA ASP A 122 15.57 13.23 20.44
C ASP A 122 16.09 11.88 20.97
N GLU A 123 16.30 10.96 20.04
CA GLU A 123 16.75 9.60 20.33
C GLU A 123 17.86 9.18 19.38
N VAL A 124 18.78 8.39 19.91
CA VAL A 124 19.84 7.74 19.15
C VAL A 124 19.61 6.24 19.22
N TRP A 125 19.51 5.60 18.07
CA TRP A 125 19.36 4.16 17.92
C TRP A 125 20.70 3.57 17.47
N SER A 126 21.12 2.49 18.11
CA SER A 126 22.36 1.75 17.82
C SER A 126 22.16 0.29 18.19
N GLY A 127 22.95 -0.60 17.59
CA GLY A 127 22.80 -2.05 17.77
C GLY A 127 21.43 -2.56 17.32
N ASN A 128 20.85 -3.49 18.07
CA ASN A 128 19.62 -4.19 17.71
C ASN A 128 18.35 -3.47 18.23
N VAL A 129 17.49 -3.01 17.31
CA VAL A 129 16.21 -2.37 17.62
C VAL A 129 15.07 -3.20 17.06
N PHE A 130 14.02 -3.43 17.86
CA PHE A 130 12.82 -4.14 17.43
C PHE A 130 11.60 -3.22 17.44
N VAL A 131 11.04 -2.94 16.27
CA VAL A 131 9.85 -2.10 16.11
C VAL A 131 8.61 -2.99 16.11
N SER A 132 7.88 -3.02 17.22
CA SER A 132 6.79 -3.99 17.45
C SER A 132 5.41 -3.53 17.00
N CYS A 133 5.26 -2.26 16.62
CA CYS A 133 4.05 -1.66 16.07
C CYS A 133 4.41 -0.45 15.19
N TYR A 134 3.42 0.19 14.56
CA TYR A 134 3.67 1.43 13.82
C TYR A 134 4.21 2.52 14.76
N LEU A 135 5.35 3.11 14.40
CA LEU A 135 6.08 4.08 15.21
C LEU A 135 6.06 5.46 14.54
N MET A 136 5.80 6.51 15.30
CA MET A 136 5.82 7.90 14.85
C MET A 136 6.99 8.66 15.48
N VAL A 137 7.88 9.23 14.66
CA VAL A 137 8.80 10.28 15.10
C VAL A 137 8.05 11.62 15.02
N GLU A 138 7.76 12.21 16.18
CA GLU A 138 6.91 13.40 16.26
C GLU A 138 7.61 14.66 15.68
N GLU A 139 6.82 15.67 15.31
CA GLU A 139 7.34 16.94 14.78
C GLU A 139 8.32 17.60 15.76
N GLY A 140 9.45 18.10 15.25
CA GLY A 140 10.50 18.73 16.05
C GLY A 140 11.37 17.77 16.86
N VAL A 141 11.25 16.46 16.65
CA VAL A 141 12.09 15.42 17.25
C VAL A 141 13.12 14.92 16.23
N GLU A 142 14.37 14.74 16.67
CA GLU A 142 15.44 14.13 15.87
C GLU A 142 15.65 12.66 16.26
N LEU A 143 15.57 11.75 15.28
CA LEU A 143 15.98 10.36 15.41
C LEU A 143 17.29 10.14 14.64
N VAL A 144 18.36 9.81 15.35
CA VAL A 144 19.63 9.40 14.75
C VAL A 144 19.75 7.89 14.80
N VAL A 145 20.08 7.26 13.68
CA VAL A 145 20.38 5.82 13.60
C VAL A 145 21.86 5.68 13.24
N GLU A 146 22.64 5.18 14.19
CA GLU A 146 24.11 5.06 14.13
C GLU A 146 24.56 3.90 13.22
N PRO A 147 25.81 3.91 12.74
CA PRO A 147 26.36 2.83 11.93
C PRO A 147 26.17 1.44 12.57
N GLY A 148 25.95 0.43 11.72
CA GLY A 148 25.76 -0.97 12.14
C GLY A 148 24.46 -1.24 12.91
N ALA A 149 23.55 -0.27 13.05
CA ALA A 149 22.26 -0.52 13.67
C ALA A 149 21.40 -1.48 12.83
N VAL A 150 20.71 -2.39 13.51
CA VAL A 150 19.79 -3.37 12.91
C VAL A 150 18.39 -3.14 13.46
N VAL A 151 17.53 -2.59 12.61
CA VAL A 151 16.14 -2.28 12.93
C VAL A 151 15.24 -3.35 12.31
N LYS A 152 14.71 -4.24 13.16
CA LYS A 152 13.75 -5.28 12.74
C LYS A 152 12.33 -4.83 13.02
N PHE A 153 11.48 -4.87 12.01
CA PHE A 153 10.05 -4.60 12.14
C PHE A 153 9.29 -5.90 12.32
N LYS A 154 8.32 -5.89 13.24
CA LYS A 154 7.43 -7.03 13.42
C LYS A 154 6.65 -7.31 12.14
N HIS A 155 6.84 -8.50 11.58
CA HIS A 155 6.09 -8.96 10.42
C HIS A 155 4.60 -9.13 10.74
N ASP A 156 3.73 -8.76 9.80
CA ASP A 156 2.31 -9.09 9.84
C ASP A 156 1.80 -9.44 8.43
N ARG A 157 1.30 -10.67 8.32
CA ARG A 157 0.77 -11.28 7.10
C ARG A 157 -0.73 -11.58 7.22
N ASP A 158 -1.34 -11.25 8.35
CA ASP A 158 -2.75 -11.49 8.63
C ASP A 158 -3.59 -10.35 8.03
N TYR A 159 -4.33 -10.65 6.95
CA TYR A 159 -5.21 -9.68 6.29
C TYR A 159 -6.32 -9.13 7.19
N LYS A 160 -6.57 -9.77 8.34
CA LYS A 160 -7.55 -9.31 9.32
C LYS A 160 -7.02 -8.19 10.22
N ARG A 161 -5.74 -7.84 10.11
CA ARG A 161 -5.07 -6.77 10.85
C ARG A 161 -4.59 -5.68 9.90
N PHE A 162 -5.11 -4.47 10.11
CA PHE A 162 -4.77 -3.29 9.30
C PHE A 162 -3.66 -2.44 9.93
N SER A 163 -2.84 -3.00 10.83
CA SER A 163 -1.83 -2.26 11.58
C SER A 163 -0.47 -2.98 11.57
N LYS A 164 0.25 -2.87 10.46
CA LYS A 164 1.61 -3.40 10.34
C LYS A 164 2.60 -2.52 11.11
N ALA A 165 3.72 -3.10 11.56
CA ALA A 165 4.83 -2.30 12.06
C ALA A 165 5.44 -1.48 10.92
N GLY A 166 5.97 -0.30 11.22
CA GLY A 166 6.51 0.65 10.25
C GLY A 166 6.93 1.92 10.97
N MET A 167 7.38 2.92 10.22
CA MET A 167 7.82 4.19 10.78
C MET A 167 7.31 5.38 9.98
N GLY A 168 6.55 6.26 10.62
CA GLY A 168 6.24 7.59 10.11
C GLY A 168 7.13 8.65 10.75
N VAL A 169 7.72 9.54 9.97
CA VAL A 169 8.65 10.58 10.42
C VAL A 169 8.07 11.95 10.08
N LEU A 170 7.58 12.66 11.11
CA LEU A 170 7.17 14.08 11.03
C LEU A 170 8.26 15.03 11.54
N GLY A 171 9.21 14.49 12.30
CA GLY A 171 10.42 15.18 12.73
C GLY A 171 11.55 14.98 11.71
N THR A 172 12.74 14.70 12.22
CA THR A 172 13.93 14.46 11.40
C THR A 172 14.46 13.06 11.65
N ILE A 173 14.82 12.34 10.59
CA ILE A 173 15.56 11.09 10.66
C ILE A 173 16.93 11.25 9.99
N ILE A 174 17.97 10.81 10.70
CA ILE A 174 19.36 10.85 10.25
C ILE A 174 19.93 9.45 10.38
N VAL A 175 19.98 8.71 9.27
CA VAL A 175 20.64 7.41 9.19
C VAL A 175 22.05 7.60 8.65
N ARG A 176 23.05 7.17 9.42
CA ARG A 176 24.47 7.32 9.08
C ARG A 176 25.17 5.97 9.14
N GLY A 177 24.96 5.14 8.14
CA GLY A 177 25.80 3.96 7.97
C GLY A 177 27.22 4.31 7.50
N THR A 178 28.05 3.28 7.37
CA THR A 178 29.33 3.35 6.65
C THR A 178 29.41 2.21 5.63
N PRO A 179 30.38 2.20 4.70
CA PRO A 179 30.54 1.07 3.79
C PRO A 179 30.76 -0.27 4.51
N GLU A 180 31.41 -0.26 5.67
CA GLU A 180 31.67 -1.43 6.49
C GLU A 180 30.54 -1.74 7.49
N GLU A 181 29.78 -0.73 7.92
CA GLU A 181 28.74 -0.83 8.95
C GLU A 181 27.43 -0.19 8.46
N GLN A 182 26.83 -0.80 7.44
CA GLN A 182 25.55 -0.34 6.89
C GLN A 182 24.42 -0.50 7.92
N VAL A 183 23.46 0.43 7.93
CA VAL A 183 22.26 0.34 8.79
C VAL A 183 21.19 -0.51 8.11
N TRP A 184 20.62 -1.49 8.81
CA TRP A 184 19.61 -2.39 8.24
C TRP A 184 18.21 -2.08 8.76
N PHE A 185 17.25 -1.99 7.84
CA PHE A 185 15.82 -1.96 8.09
C PHE A 185 15.19 -3.18 7.41
N THR A 186 14.74 -4.15 8.23
CA THR A 186 14.33 -5.47 7.73
C THR A 186 13.20 -6.08 8.56
N SER A 187 12.68 -7.22 8.13
CA SER A 187 11.66 -8.01 8.83
C SER A 187 12.26 -8.75 10.04
N ASP A 188 11.47 -8.96 11.09
CA ASP A 188 11.81 -9.86 12.20
C ASP A 188 11.54 -11.34 11.91
N ALA A 189 10.93 -11.66 10.76
CA ALA A 189 10.62 -13.03 10.38
C ALA A 189 11.90 -13.84 10.09
N SER A 190 11.89 -15.13 10.45
CA SER A 190 12.96 -16.07 10.10
C SER A 190 12.92 -16.52 8.62
N ASP A 191 11.80 -16.31 7.94
CA ASP A 191 11.59 -16.53 6.50
C ASP A 191 10.88 -15.27 5.97
N PRO A 192 11.63 -14.18 5.76
CA PRO A 192 11.07 -12.87 5.43
C PRO A 192 10.44 -12.86 4.03
N LEU A 193 9.37 -12.08 3.88
CA LEU A 193 8.66 -11.85 2.64
C LEU A 193 8.57 -10.36 2.34
N ASN A 194 8.48 -10.00 1.07
CA ASN A 194 8.01 -8.67 0.66
C ASN A 194 6.70 -8.33 1.40
N GLY A 195 6.59 -7.11 1.91
CA GLY A 195 5.40 -6.63 2.61
C GLY A 195 5.22 -7.13 4.04
N ASP A 196 6.27 -7.67 4.69
CA ASP A 196 6.20 -8.07 6.09
C ASP A 196 5.92 -6.89 7.03
N TRP A 197 6.48 -5.73 6.71
CA TRP A 197 6.28 -4.49 7.46
C TRP A 197 5.85 -3.36 6.50
N HIS A 198 5.41 -2.22 7.03
CA HIS A 198 4.76 -1.16 6.27
C HIS A 198 5.76 -0.37 5.40
N GLU A 199 6.38 0.66 5.96
CA GLU A 199 7.32 1.54 5.25
C GLU A 199 8.15 2.40 6.22
N ILE A 200 9.15 3.11 5.69
CA ILE A 200 9.72 4.32 6.29
C ILE A 200 9.14 5.54 5.55
N GLY A 201 8.13 6.18 6.14
CA GLY A 201 7.40 7.29 5.52
C GLY A 201 7.79 8.63 6.12
N ILE A 202 8.35 9.52 5.30
CA ILE A 202 8.91 10.81 5.73
C ILE A 202 8.02 11.95 5.23
N GLY A 203 7.57 12.82 6.14
CA GLY A 203 6.71 13.94 5.82
C GLY A 203 7.34 15.28 6.20
N SER A 204 7.32 16.24 5.27
CA SER A 204 7.76 17.62 5.49
C SER A 204 9.18 17.79 6.06
N CYS A 205 10.10 16.93 5.64
CA CYS A 205 11.48 16.95 6.12
C CYS A 205 12.47 17.39 5.03
N THR A 206 13.25 18.44 5.30
CA THR A 206 14.28 18.95 4.36
C THR A 206 15.71 18.61 4.77
N ASP A 207 15.90 18.16 6.01
CA ASP A 207 17.22 17.86 6.59
C ASP A 207 17.41 16.36 6.85
N CYS A 208 16.48 15.52 6.39
CA CYS A 208 16.53 14.07 6.56
C CYS A 208 17.54 13.43 5.60
N VAL A 209 18.28 12.45 6.12
CA VAL A 209 19.32 11.74 5.35
C VAL A 209 19.23 10.24 5.62
N ILE A 210 19.29 9.47 4.56
CA ILE A 210 19.52 8.02 4.60
C ILE A 210 20.79 7.71 3.82
N ASP A 211 21.87 7.41 4.53
CA ASP A 211 23.15 7.10 3.91
C ASP A 211 23.67 5.73 4.39
N HIS A 212 24.17 4.91 3.46
CA HIS A 212 24.67 3.56 3.73
C HIS A 212 23.66 2.68 4.48
N ALA A 213 22.43 2.61 3.98
CA ALA A 213 21.39 1.75 4.54
C ALA A 213 21.06 0.55 3.63
N ILE A 214 20.52 -0.52 4.22
CA ILE A 214 19.82 -1.60 3.53
C ILE A 214 18.35 -1.56 3.97
N VAL A 215 17.43 -1.41 3.03
CA VAL A 215 15.97 -1.43 3.28
C VAL A 215 15.37 -2.59 2.49
N GLU A 216 14.74 -3.53 3.21
CA GLU A 216 14.23 -4.76 2.60
C GLU A 216 12.95 -5.31 3.23
N PHE A 217 12.18 -6.08 2.45
CA PHE A 217 10.96 -6.78 2.87
C PHE A 217 9.80 -5.88 3.33
N ALA A 218 9.88 -4.59 3.01
CA ALA A 218 8.83 -3.62 3.29
C ALA A 218 7.63 -3.81 2.35
N GLU A 219 6.49 -3.21 2.68
CA GLU A 219 5.40 -3.07 1.73
C GLU A 219 5.75 -2.00 0.70
N LEU A 220 6.22 -0.85 1.18
CA LEU A 220 6.92 0.18 0.43
C LEU A 220 8.23 0.49 1.17
N GLY A 221 9.36 0.62 0.48
CA GLY A 221 10.66 0.83 1.14
C GLY A 221 10.76 2.16 1.89
N VAL A 222 11.06 3.25 1.17
CA VAL A 222 11.12 4.62 1.72
C VAL A 222 10.20 5.54 0.92
N SER A 223 9.22 6.15 1.57
CA SER A 223 8.38 7.18 0.97
C SER A 223 8.70 8.56 1.52
N GLN A 224 8.55 9.59 0.67
CA GLN A 224 8.64 10.98 1.11
C GLN A 224 7.51 11.85 0.55
N MET A 225 6.95 12.72 1.38
CA MET A 225 5.88 13.65 1.01
C MET A 225 6.27 15.07 1.43
N ASP A 226 6.17 16.02 0.50
CA ASP A 226 6.50 17.43 0.74
C ASP A 226 7.91 17.62 1.35
N SER A 227 8.90 16.82 0.91
CA SER A 227 10.21 16.65 1.55
C SER A 227 11.39 16.79 0.59
N GLU A 228 12.61 16.85 1.14
CA GLU A 228 13.88 16.91 0.39
C GLU A 228 14.87 15.87 0.97
N VAL A 229 14.51 14.58 0.92
CA VAL A 229 15.32 13.51 1.51
C VAL A 229 16.40 13.05 0.55
N ALA A 230 17.64 12.99 1.05
CA ALA A 230 18.75 12.33 0.36
C ALA A 230 18.81 10.85 0.76
N VAL A 231 18.73 9.96 -0.23
CA VAL A 231 19.02 8.53 -0.08
C VAL A 231 20.28 8.23 -0.87
N THR A 232 21.37 7.92 -0.17
CA THR A 232 22.68 7.76 -0.78
C THR A 232 23.40 6.51 -0.34
N ASN A 233 24.23 5.96 -1.23
CA ASN A 233 25.09 4.81 -0.94
C ASN A 233 24.35 3.61 -0.33
N SER A 234 23.07 3.42 -0.69
CA SER A 234 22.16 2.49 -0.02
C SER A 234 21.67 1.38 -0.95
N ILE A 235 21.13 0.32 -0.36
CA ILE A 235 20.55 -0.84 -1.05
C ILE A 235 19.07 -0.91 -0.72
N ILE A 236 18.22 -0.90 -1.76
CA ILE A 236 16.76 -0.95 -1.61
C ILE A 236 16.25 -2.15 -2.39
N ARG A 237 15.63 -3.13 -1.72
CA ARG A 237 15.24 -4.39 -2.37
C ARG A 237 14.04 -5.08 -1.77
N TRP A 238 13.37 -5.92 -2.55
CA TRP A 238 12.33 -6.84 -2.08
C TRP A 238 11.17 -6.16 -1.34
N SER A 239 10.89 -4.90 -1.67
CA SER A 239 9.67 -4.23 -1.26
C SER A 239 8.50 -4.74 -2.10
N ASN A 240 7.32 -4.86 -1.50
CA ASN A 240 6.15 -5.39 -2.20
C ASN A 240 5.66 -4.49 -3.34
N SER A 241 5.79 -3.16 -3.20
CA SER A 241 5.48 -2.19 -4.24
C SER A 241 6.73 -1.41 -4.65
N GLU A 242 6.88 -0.16 -4.23
CA GLU A 242 7.98 0.72 -4.62
C GLU A 242 9.15 0.59 -3.66
N GLY A 243 10.37 0.60 -4.20
CA GLY A 243 11.58 0.74 -3.38
C GLY A 243 11.66 2.14 -2.77
N LEU A 244 11.67 3.16 -3.63
CA LEU A 244 11.63 4.57 -3.24
C LEU A 244 10.39 5.26 -3.84
N TYR A 245 9.72 6.08 -3.05
CA TYR A 245 8.52 6.82 -3.47
C TYR A 245 8.59 8.29 -3.09
N ALA A 246 8.11 9.18 -3.96
CA ALA A 246 8.01 10.60 -3.63
C ALA A 246 6.77 11.31 -4.21
N GLU A 247 6.16 12.15 -3.38
CA GLU A 247 5.14 13.13 -3.79
C GLU A 247 5.51 14.56 -3.37
N ARG A 248 5.27 15.54 -4.26
CA ARG A 248 5.50 16.98 -4.00
C ARG A 248 6.88 17.28 -3.39
N SER A 249 7.89 16.51 -3.76
CA SER A 249 9.19 16.48 -3.09
C SER A 249 10.35 16.79 -4.05
N SER A 250 11.54 16.96 -3.48
CA SER A 250 12.80 17.20 -4.20
C SER A 250 13.90 16.18 -3.84
N PRO A 251 13.69 14.86 -4.04
CA PRO A 251 14.65 13.82 -3.69
C PRO A 251 16.03 13.96 -4.33
N HIS A 252 17.05 13.52 -3.58
CA HIS A 252 18.39 13.25 -4.09
C HIS A 252 18.73 11.77 -3.90
N TYR A 253 18.74 11.01 -5.00
CA TYR A 253 19.01 9.57 -5.01
C TYR A 253 20.33 9.31 -5.73
N GLU A 254 21.39 9.02 -4.97
CA GLU A 254 22.73 8.90 -5.52
C GLU A 254 23.51 7.68 -5.01
N ASN A 255 24.24 7.01 -5.91
CA ASN A 255 25.11 5.87 -5.61
C ASN A 255 24.39 4.69 -4.94
N ASN A 256 23.11 4.48 -5.23
CA ASN A 256 22.33 3.39 -4.65
C ASN A 256 22.33 2.16 -5.56
N THR A 257 22.04 0.99 -4.96
CA THR A 257 21.71 -0.24 -5.67
C THR A 257 20.24 -0.57 -5.41
N LEU A 258 19.40 -0.52 -6.45
CA LEU A 258 17.96 -0.82 -6.34
C LEU A 258 17.63 -2.03 -7.20
N TYR A 259 16.98 -3.03 -6.62
CA TYR A 259 16.59 -4.24 -7.34
C TYR A 259 15.49 -5.05 -6.67
N GLY A 260 14.78 -5.84 -7.46
CA GLY A 260 13.84 -6.83 -6.95
C GLY A 260 12.70 -6.22 -6.15
N ASN A 261 12.34 -4.95 -6.38
CA ASN A 261 11.13 -4.35 -5.81
C ASN A 261 9.93 -4.65 -6.74
N GLY A 262 8.73 -4.74 -6.16
CA GLY A 262 7.57 -5.32 -6.84
C GLY A 262 6.98 -4.53 -7.98
N TYR A 263 6.91 -3.20 -7.90
CA TYR A 263 6.37 -2.38 -8.99
C TYR A 263 7.45 -1.51 -9.62
N HIS A 264 8.05 -0.63 -8.82
CA HIS A 264 9.07 0.29 -9.29
C HIS A 264 10.25 0.32 -8.33
N GLU A 265 11.46 0.44 -8.87
CA GLU A 265 12.60 0.79 -8.03
C GLU A 265 12.43 2.20 -7.46
N ILE A 266 11.97 3.15 -8.29
CA ILE A 266 11.61 4.51 -7.89
C ILE A 266 10.31 4.94 -8.58
N ALA A 267 9.33 5.40 -7.81
CA ALA A 267 8.15 6.10 -8.33
C ALA A 267 8.08 7.54 -7.83
N LEU A 268 7.88 8.47 -8.76
CA LEU A 268 7.83 9.91 -8.52
C LEU A 268 6.49 10.44 -9.02
N GLU A 269 5.56 10.65 -8.10
CA GLU A 269 4.19 11.00 -8.42
C GLU A 269 3.83 12.41 -7.94
N GLN A 270 2.90 13.08 -8.62
CA GLN A 270 2.30 14.33 -8.14
C GLN A 270 3.29 15.46 -7.76
N TYR A 271 3.87 16.12 -8.76
CA TYR A 271 4.58 17.42 -8.62
C TYR A 271 5.97 17.39 -7.95
N ASN A 272 6.82 16.42 -8.27
CA ASN A 272 8.21 16.44 -7.81
C ASN A 272 9.08 17.38 -8.66
N ARG A 273 9.98 18.13 -8.02
CA ARG A 273 10.82 19.14 -8.69
C ARG A 273 12.27 19.01 -8.24
N GLY A 274 13.20 19.29 -9.15
CA GLY A 274 14.63 19.27 -8.82
C GLY A 274 15.18 17.89 -8.47
N VAL A 275 14.45 16.82 -8.81
CA VAL A 275 14.83 15.44 -8.49
C VAL A 275 16.18 15.10 -9.11
N GLN A 276 17.10 14.53 -8.32
CA GLN A 276 18.38 14.03 -8.80
C GLN A 276 18.42 12.51 -8.67
N ILE A 277 18.71 11.81 -9.77
CA ILE A 277 18.90 10.35 -9.81
C ILE A 277 20.25 10.10 -10.46
N LEU A 278 21.29 9.93 -9.63
CA LEU A 278 22.68 9.97 -10.06
C LEU A 278 23.44 8.69 -9.72
N ASN A 279 24.17 8.14 -10.69
CA ASN A 279 25.16 7.07 -10.44
C ASN A 279 24.59 5.83 -9.72
N ASN A 280 23.31 5.53 -9.89
CA ASN A 280 22.68 4.35 -9.27
C ASN A 280 22.80 3.12 -10.19
N VAL A 281 22.70 1.94 -9.58
CA VAL A 281 22.53 0.65 -10.29
C VAL A 281 21.10 0.17 -10.08
N PHE A 282 20.37 0.01 -11.18
CA PHE A 282 19.03 -0.57 -11.22
C PHE A 282 19.10 -1.93 -11.89
N ARG A 283 18.60 -2.98 -11.21
CA ARG A 283 18.58 -4.31 -11.83
C ARG A 283 17.45 -5.21 -11.38
N ASP A 284 17.16 -6.25 -12.16
CA ASP A 284 16.37 -7.41 -11.74
C ASP A 284 15.03 -7.05 -11.07
N GLY A 285 14.28 -6.12 -11.67
CA GLY A 285 12.97 -5.65 -11.22
C GLY A 285 11.98 -5.55 -12.38
N HIS A 286 10.74 -5.13 -12.11
CA HIS A 286 9.73 -4.98 -13.17
C HIS A 286 9.92 -3.67 -13.95
N TYR A 287 10.06 -2.56 -13.24
CA TYR A 287 10.29 -1.23 -13.81
C TYR A 287 11.26 -0.44 -12.93
N ALA A 288 12.17 0.34 -13.53
CA ALA A 288 13.13 1.11 -12.75
C ALA A 288 12.55 2.45 -12.27
N LEU A 289 12.21 3.36 -13.19
CA LEU A 289 11.83 4.73 -12.88
C LEU A 289 10.45 5.09 -13.45
N HIS A 290 9.55 5.49 -12.58
CA HIS A 290 8.23 6.02 -12.94
C HIS A 290 8.10 7.50 -12.61
N HIS A 291 7.62 8.31 -13.55
CA HIS A 291 7.43 9.75 -13.36
C HIS A 291 6.01 10.19 -13.75
N GLU A 292 5.33 10.85 -12.82
CA GLU A 292 4.12 11.62 -13.07
C GLU A 292 4.32 13.06 -12.58
N LYS A 293 4.08 14.03 -13.47
CA LYS A 293 4.16 15.47 -13.17
C LYS A 293 5.48 15.85 -12.51
N THR A 294 6.58 15.28 -12.98
CA THR A 294 7.88 15.38 -12.31
C THR A 294 8.93 16.06 -13.17
N GLN A 295 9.83 16.81 -12.53
CA GLN A 295 11.08 17.30 -13.10
C GLN A 295 12.28 16.59 -12.47
N SER A 296 13.02 15.81 -13.27
CA SER A 296 14.16 15.02 -12.81
C SER A 296 15.37 15.11 -13.73
N HIS A 297 16.55 14.97 -13.12
CA HIS A 297 17.83 14.83 -13.80
C HIS A 297 18.42 13.44 -13.50
N ILE A 298 18.57 12.64 -14.55
CA ILE A 298 18.91 11.22 -14.52
C ILE A 298 20.26 11.05 -15.23
N GLU A 299 21.33 10.87 -14.47
CA GLU A 299 22.69 10.84 -15.02
C GLU A 299 23.61 9.79 -14.40
N GLY A 300 24.44 9.15 -15.23
CA GLY A 300 25.46 8.21 -14.77
C GLY A 300 24.93 6.87 -14.25
N ASN A 301 23.63 6.59 -14.39
CA ASN A 301 23.02 5.38 -13.86
C ASN A 301 23.26 4.17 -14.79
N TYR A 302 23.19 2.97 -14.22
CA TYR A 302 23.24 1.71 -14.93
C TYR A 302 21.93 0.94 -14.76
N PHE A 303 21.29 0.59 -15.87
CA PHE A 303 20.03 -0.17 -15.92
C PHE A 303 20.28 -1.52 -16.60
N THR A 304 19.91 -2.62 -15.94
CA THR A 304 20.04 -3.97 -16.51
C THR A 304 19.03 -4.99 -16.00
N GLY A 305 18.73 -6.02 -16.80
CA GLY A 305 17.82 -7.09 -16.36
C GLY A 305 16.34 -6.67 -16.32
N TYR A 306 15.89 -5.91 -17.33
CA TYR A 306 14.49 -5.49 -17.47
C TYR A 306 13.92 -5.96 -18.81
N GLU A 307 12.72 -6.53 -18.81
CA GLU A 307 12.10 -7.03 -20.05
C GLU A 307 11.47 -5.92 -20.90
N HIS A 308 11.16 -4.77 -20.28
CA HIS A 308 10.37 -3.68 -20.86
C HIS A 308 11.10 -2.33 -20.75
N GLU A 309 10.39 -1.23 -20.99
CA GLU A 309 10.91 0.11 -20.71
C GLU A 309 11.34 0.24 -19.24
N VAL A 310 12.41 1.01 -19.01
CA VAL A 310 12.95 1.21 -17.66
C VAL A 310 12.66 2.60 -17.12
N ILE A 311 12.34 3.57 -17.98
CA ILE A 311 11.99 4.93 -17.58
C ILE A 311 10.67 5.32 -18.24
N SER A 312 9.67 5.68 -17.44
CA SER A 312 8.42 6.28 -17.92
C SER A 312 8.31 7.76 -17.51
N ALA A 313 7.67 8.58 -18.36
CA ALA A 313 7.43 10.00 -18.08
C ALA A 313 6.06 10.48 -18.56
N GLY A 314 5.12 10.59 -17.62
CA GLY A 314 3.73 10.98 -17.84
C GLY A 314 3.34 12.29 -17.16
N MET A 315 2.11 12.74 -17.41
CA MET A 315 1.49 13.90 -16.76
C MET A 315 2.32 15.19 -16.83
N GLU A 316 2.78 15.60 -18.02
CA GLU A 316 3.60 16.81 -18.18
C GLU A 316 4.90 16.76 -17.37
N SER A 317 5.55 15.60 -17.34
CA SER A 317 6.90 15.46 -16.79
C SER A 317 7.93 16.07 -17.73
N ASP A 318 9.04 16.55 -17.17
CA ASP A 318 10.16 17.10 -17.92
C ASP A 318 11.46 16.50 -17.36
N ILE A 319 11.98 15.50 -18.08
CA ILE A 319 13.11 14.69 -17.62
C ILE A 319 14.36 14.97 -18.45
N VAL A 320 15.52 14.91 -17.79
CA VAL A 320 16.84 14.94 -18.45
C VAL A 320 17.47 13.57 -18.26
N VAL A 321 17.84 12.90 -19.35
CA VAL A 321 18.42 11.54 -19.32
C VAL A 321 19.75 11.55 -20.04
N LYS A 322 20.85 11.64 -19.27
CA LYS A 322 22.18 11.85 -19.85
C LYS A 322 23.23 10.89 -19.32
N GLY A 323 24.09 10.39 -20.20
CA GLY A 323 25.26 9.61 -19.76
C GLY A 323 24.92 8.37 -18.93
N ASN A 324 23.75 7.75 -19.14
CA ASN A 324 23.34 6.51 -18.48
C ASN A 324 23.71 5.32 -19.36
N ARG A 325 23.87 4.14 -18.75
CA ARG A 325 24.08 2.88 -19.44
C ARG A 325 22.85 1.98 -19.34
N PHE A 326 22.41 1.47 -20.48
CA PHE A 326 21.30 0.54 -20.64
C PHE A 326 21.84 -0.75 -21.26
N GLU A 327 21.72 -1.87 -20.55
CA GLU A 327 22.24 -3.17 -20.98
C GLU A 327 21.25 -4.26 -20.58
N ASP A 328 20.87 -5.16 -21.48
CA ASP A 328 19.83 -6.18 -21.19
C ASP A 328 18.50 -5.56 -20.69
N VAL A 329 18.05 -4.52 -21.40
CA VAL A 329 16.75 -3.86 -21.19
C VAL A 329 15.88 -3.94 -22.45
N GLY A 330 14.59 -3.62 -22.35
CA GLY A 330 13.67 -3.59 -23.49
C GLY A 330 14.15 -2.68 -24.64
N GLU A 331 13.69 -2.96 -25.87
CA GLU A 331 14.14 -2.26 -27.10
C GLU A 331 14.02 -0.73 -27.02
N ASN A 332 13.01 -0.24 -26.31
CA ASN A 332 12.79 1.19 -26.04
C ASN A 332 12.88 1.43 -24.54
N PRO A 333 14.06 1.82 -24.01
CA PRO A 333 14.24 1.97 -22.56
C PRO A 333 13.48 3.16 -21.97
N LEU A 334 13.02 4.10 -22.79
CA LEU A 334 12.26 5.29 -22.36
C LEU A 334 10.86 5.28 -22.99
N ASN A 335 9.84 5.48 -22.16
CA ASN A 335 8.45 5.70 -22.57
C ASN A 335 7.99 7.10 -22.12
N VAL A 336 8.00 8.06 -23.04
CA VAL A 336 7.64 9.46 -22.77
C VAL A 336 6.25 9.73 -23.35
N TYR A 337 5.27 9.92 -22.46
CA TYR A 337 3.88 10.11 -22.85
C TYR A 337 3.61 11.55 -23.35
N ASP A 338 2.51 11.70 -24.09
CA ASP A 338 2.07 12.99 -24.62
C ASP A 338 1.96 14.05 -23.52
N GLY A 339 2.49 15.24 -23.80
CA GLY A 339 2.55 16.36 -22.85
C GLY A 339 3.83 16.38 -22.00
N SER A 340 4.58 15.29 -21.93
CA SER A 340 5.90 15.24 -21.27
C SER A 340 7.05 15.50 -22.24
N THR A 341 8.23 15.84 -21.70
CA THR A 341 9.46 16.07 -22.46
C THR A 341 10.64 15.27 -21.90
N ALA A 342 11.55 14.87 -22.77
CA ALA A 342 12.82 14.27 -22.39
C ALA A 342 14.00 14.89 -23.18
N ASP A 343 15.02 15.39 -22.46
CA ASP A 343 16.31 15.79 -23.03
C ASP A 343 17.30 14.64 -22.90
N VAL A 344 17.52 13.92 -24.00
CA VAL A 344 18.28 12.65 -24.05
C VAL A 344 19.60 12.86 -24.79
N ASP A 345 20.73 12.66 -24.10
CA ASP A 345 22.06 12.84 -24.70
C ASP A 345 23.13 11.93 -24.08
N GLY A 346 24.08 11.45 -24.89
CA GLY A 346 25.26 10.72 -24.40
C GLY A 346 25.02 9.39 -23.67
N ASN A 347 23.82 8.80 -23.74
CA ASN A 347 23.55 7.48 -23.14
C ASN A 347 24.17 6.32 -23.95
N ASP A 348 24.51 5.25 -23.25
CA ASP A 348 25.08 4.01 -23.76
C ASP A 348 24.01 2.91 -23.81
N TYR A 349 23.82 2.27 -24.97
CA TYR A 349 22.83 1.22 -25.20
C TYR A 349 23.50 -0.13 -25.52
N GLY A 350 24.54 -0.47 -24.77
CA GLY A 350 25.29 -1.73 -24.88
C GLY A 350 26.64 -1.62 -25.60
N GLU A 351 27.16 -0.42 -25.82
CA GLU A 351 28.49 -0.17 -26.39
C GLU A 351 29.60 -0.20 -25.33
N GLY A 352 29.27 0.00 -24.05
CA GLY A 352 30.23 0.03 -22.95
C GLY A 352 31.08 1.30 -22.90
N VAL A 353 30.51 2.42 -23.35
CA VAL A 353 31.15 3.76 -23.35
C VAL A 353 30.87 4.54 -22.07
N VAL A 354 29.81 4.21 -21.34
CA VAL A 354 29.52 4.71 -20.00
C VAL A 354 29.98 3.64 -19.00
N ASP A 355 30.78 4.06 -18.01
CA ASP A 355 31.25 3.18 -16.95
C ASP A 355 30.09 2.80 -16.02
N ILE A 356 30.09 1.54 -15.55
CA ILE A 356 29.15 1.09 -14.52
C ILE A 356 29.55 1.73 -13.18
N PRO A 357 28.61 2.29 -12.40
CA PRO A 357 28.91 2.77 -11.05
C PRO A 357 29.57 1.69 -10.18
N VAL A 358 30.63 2.07 -9.46
CA VAL A 358 31.34 1.20 -8.52
C VAL A 358 31.24 1.80 -7.14
N PHE A 359 30.74 1.01 -6.20
CA PHE A 359 30.48 1.46 -4.84
C PHE A 359 31.55 0.98 -3.86
N GLY A 360 31.71 1.74 -2.77
CA GLY A 360 32.59 1.37 -1.66
C GLY A 360 31.99 0.34 -0.71
N TYR A 361 30.68 0.07 -0.82
CA TYR A 361 29.94 -0.87 0.01
C TYR A 361 29.64 -2.17 -0.74
N GLY A 362 29.40 -3.26 0.00
CA GLY A 362 29.01 -4.57 -0.54
C GLY A 362 27.50 -4.77 -0.54
N ASP A 363 27.00 -5.63 -1.43
CA ASP A 363 25.61 -6.10 -1.40
C ASP A 363 25.48 -7.27 -0.42
N VAL A 364 25.41 -6.94 0.87
CA VAL A 364 25.30 -7.92 1.96
C VAL A 364 23.87 -8.45 2.04
N ARG A 365 23.70 -9.78 2.11
CA ARG A 365 22.37 -10.45 2.15
C ARG A 365 22.35 -11.55 3.21
N ASN A 366 21.23 -11.63 3.95
CA ASN A 366 20.95 -12.73 4.88
C ASN A 366 19.91 -13.71 4.35
N PHE A 367 19.09 -13.23 3.44
CA PHE A 367 18.02 -13.95 2.79
C PHE A 367 18.00 -13.49 1.35
N GLU A 368 17.50 -14.32 0.45
CA GLU A 368 17.28 -13.95 -0.95
C GLU A 368 15.92 -14.51 -1.35
N LEU A 369 15.03 -13.63 -1.84
CA LEU A 369 13.79 -14.09 -2.45
C LEU A 369 14.15 -14.85 -3.73
N ASP A 370 13.49 -15.99 -3.94
CA ASP A 370 13.60 -16.78 -5.17
C ASP A 370 12.65 -16.31 -6.28
N TYR A 371 12.01 -15.16 -6.09
CA TYR A 371 11.10 -14.48 -7.01
C TYR A 371 11.25 -12.96 -6.90
N ILE A 372 10.85 -12.22 -7.93
CA ILE A 372 10.61 -10.78 -7.82
C ILE A 372 9.16 -10.58 -7.35
N PRO A 373 8.89 -9.74 -6.33
CA PRO A 373 7.53 -9.49 -5.88
C PRO A 373 6.58 -9.18 -7.04
N GLY A 374 5.38 -9.74 -7.00
CA GLY A 374 4.40 -9.73 -8.08
C GLY A 374 4.57 -10.82 -9.15
N GLU A 375 5.63 -11.64 -9.14
CA GLU A 375 5.79 -12.77 -10.06
C GLU A 375 5.12 -14.06 -9.59
N GLU A 376 5.16 -15.09 -10.45
CA GLU A 376 4.82 -16.45 -10.05
C GLU A 376 5.74 -16.92 -8.92
N GLY A 377 5.15 -17.40 -7.83
CA GLY A 377 5.89 -17.80 -6.63
C GLY A 377 5.83 -16.77 -5.51
N ASP A 378 5.41 -15.53 -5.78
CA ASP A 378 5.21 -14.54 -4.73
C ASP A 378 4.19 -15.02 -3.69
N ARG A 379 4.60 -14.90 -2.42
CA ARG A 379 3.87 -15.35 -1.25
C ARG A 379 3.12 -14.21 -0.53
N TYR A 380 3.21 -12.97 -1.00
CA TYR A 380 2.45 -11.86 -0.45
C TYR A 380 0.93 -12.05 -0.69
N PRO A 381 0.09 -11.81 0.34
CA PRO A 381 -1.34 -12.09 0.25
C PRO A 381 -2.11 -11.01 -0.53
N TYR A 382 -1.90 -10.89 -1.84
CA TYR A 382 -2.67 -9.96 -2.69
C TYR A 382 -4.18 -10.28 -2.73
N VAL A 383 -4.54 -11.56 -2.57
CA VAL A 383 -5.91 -12.09 -2.55
C VAL A 383 -6.09 -12.89 -1.27
N PHE A 384 -7.18 -12.65 -0.55
CA PHE A 384 -7.46 -13.28 0.74
C PHE A 384 -8.28 -14.55 0.58
N ASP A 385 -8.49 -15.26 1.70
CA ASP A 385 -9.28 -16.49 1.72
C ASP A 385 -10.65 -16.29 1.06
N ALA A 386 -11.10 -17.23 0.23
CA ALA A 386 -12.36 -17.10 -0.51
C ALA A 386 -13.61 -17.07 0.41
N GLU A 387 -13.50 -17.52 1.65
CA GLU A 387 -14.58 -17.51 2.64
C GLU A 387 -13.98 -17.25 4.03
N ASP A 388 -14.62 -16.37 4.79
CA ASP A 388 -14.34 -16.15 6.21
C ASP A 388 -15.65 -15.97 6.98
N GLU A 389 -15.56 -15.65 8.27
CA GLU A 389 -16.74 -15.50 9.13
C GLU A 389 -17.69 -14.36 8.73
N THR A 390 -17.24 -13.42 7.90
CA THR A 390 -18.01 -12.24 7.51
C THR A 390 -18.59 -12.33 6.11
N ARG A 391 -17.93 -13.06 5.20
CA ARG A 391 -18.26 -13.03 3.77
C ARG A 391 -17.73 -14.23 2.98
N LYS A 392 -18.36 -14.47 1.83
CA LYS A 392 -17.96 -15.51 0.86
C LYS A 392 -17.83 -14.92 -0.54
N VAL A 393 -16.73 -15.23 -1.22
CA VAL A 393 -16.58 -14.99 -2.66
C VAL A 393 -17.45 -15.99 -3.41
N VAL A 394 -18.47 -15.47 -4.08
CA VAL A 394 -19.36 -16.28 -4.93
C VAL A 394 -18.69 -16.55 -6.28
N LYS A 395 -18.03 -15.51 -6.83
CA LYS A 395 -17.48 -15.54 -8.18
C LYS A 395 -16.48 -14.41 -8.40
N LYS A 396 -15.56 -14.63 -9.34
CA LYS A 396 -14.54 -13.68 -9.80
C LYS A 396 -14.60 -13.61 -11.34
N ILE A 397 -14.73 -12.41 -11.92
CA ILE A 397 -14.82 -12.17 -13.38
C ILE A 397 -14.00 -10.97 -13.84
N GLY A 398 -13.88 -10.78 -15.15
CA GLY A 398 -13.21 -9.63 -15.75
C GLY A 398 -11.72 -9.80 -16.02
N LYS A 399 -11.26 -11.03 -16.28
CA LYS A 399 -9.91 -11.29 -16.77
C LYS A 399 -9.74 -10.66 -18.17
N GLY A 400 -8.58 -10.04 -18.45
CA GLY A 400 -8.32 -9.36 -19.72
C GLY A 400 -9.02 -8.01 -19.87
N LEU A 401 -9.67 -7.49 -18.83
CA LEU A 401 -10.33 -6.17 -18.85
C LEU A 401 -9.47 -5.07 -18.21
N SER A 402 -8.23 -5.39 -17.84
CA SER A 402 -7.32 -4.50 -17.10
C SER A 402 -7.94 -3.99 -15.79
N PHE A 403 -7.22 -3.09 -15.13
CA PHE A 403 -7.68 -2.37 -13.95
C PHE A 403 -8.76 -1.34 -14.23
N GLY A 404 -9.45 -0.89 -13.17
CA GLY A 404 -10.40 0.21 -13.20
C GLY A 404 -10.83 0.65 -11.79
N TRP A 405 -11.32 1.89 -11.66
CA TRP A 405 -11.73 2.49 -10.37
C TRP A 405 -13.23 2.78 -10.27
N ALA A 406 -13.98 2.40 -11.29
CA ALA A 406 -15.39 2.69 -11.45
C ALA A 406 -16.15 1.40 -11.62
N LEU A 407 -17.22 1.18 -10.85
CA LEU A 407 -18.12 0.04 -11.00
C LEU A 407 -19.54 0.48 -10.70
N THR A 408 -20.48 0.06 -11.54
CA THR A 408 -21.91 0.11 -11.21
C THR A 408 -22.66 -1.11 -11.73
N PHE A 409 -23.72 -1.52 -11.05
CA PHE A 409 -24.70 -2.50 -11.51
C PHE A 409 -25.94 -1.78 -12.06
N ALA A 410 -26.21 -1.97 -13.34
CA ALA A 410 -27.32 -1.30 -14.03
C ALA A 410 -27.94 -2.21 -15.08
N ASP A 411 -29.28 -2.27 -15.09
CA ASP A 411 -30.09 -3.06 -16.02
C ASP A 411 -29.67 -4.54 -16.11
N GLY A 412 -29.28 -5.14 -14.98
CA GLY A 412 -28.86 -6.55 -14.91
C GLY A 412 -27.42 -6.82 -15.35
N PHE A 413 -26.63 -5.78 -15.63
CA PHE A 413 -25.23 -5.88 -16.03
C PHE A 413 -24.31 -5.11 -15.08
N LEU A 414 -23.05 -5.48 -15.06
CA LEU A 414 -21.99 -4.68 -14.44
C LEU A 414 -21.42 -3.73 -15.49
N TRP A 415 -21.09 -2.52 -15.07
CA TRP A 415 -20.55 -1.47 -15.91
C TRP A 415 -19.36 -0.83 -15.23
N ARG A 416 -18.28 -0.58 -15.98
CA ARG A 416 -17.03 -0.01 -15.45
C ARG A 416 -16.27 0.71 -16.54
N PHE A 417 -15.20 1.41 -16.16
CA PHE A 417 -14.20 1.92 -17.12
C PHE A 417 -12.93 1.05 -17.10
N SER A 418 -12.25 0.88 -18.24
CA SER A 418 -10.86 0.43 -18.29
C SER A 418 -9.88 1.53 -17.91
N LEU A 419 -8.69 1.12 -17.47
CA LEU A 419 -7.46 1.89 -17.63
C LEU A 419 -6.84 1.42 -18.96
N GLY A 420 -6.74 2.32 -19.95
CA GLY A 420 -6.28 1.95 -21.29
C GLY A 420 -5.67 3.12 -22.05
N ASP A 421 -4.89 2.82 -23.07
CA ASP A 421 -3.94 3.69 -23.78
C ASP A 421 -4.46 4.78 -24.74
N GLY A 422 -5.71 5.21 -24.60
CA GLY A 422 -6.29 6.31 -25.37
C GLY A 422 -6.72 6.00 -26.82
N VAL A 423 -6.95 4.74 -27.23
CA VAL A 423 -7.50 4.35 -28.54
C VAL A 423 -8.71 3.39 -28.40
N VAL A 424 -9.93 3.63 -28.90
CA VAL A 424 -11.09 2.69 -28.73
C VAL A 424 -10.72 1.22 -29.02
N GLY A 425 -10.87 0.32 -28.03
CA GLY A 425 -10.29 -1.03 -28.04
C GLY A 425 -8.86 -1.15 -27.46
N SER A 426 -8.39 -0.05 -26.86
CA SER A 426 -7.04 0.32 -26.37
C SER A 426 -7.11 1.70 -25.64
N SER A 427 -8.26 2.06 -25.02
CA SER A 427 -8.49 3.32 -24.24
C SER A 427 -9.21 3.06 -22.93
N LEU A 428 -9.38 4.12 -22.12
CA LEU A 428 -10.40 4.30 -21.06
C LEU A 428 -11.83 4.08 -21.59
N ASP A 429 -12.12 2.88 -22.08
CA ASP A 429 -13.39 2.47 -22.63
C ASP A 429 -14.40 2.23 -21.50
N PHE A 430 -15.67 2.50 -21.78
CA PHE A 430 -16.77 2.10 -20.91
C PHE A 430 -17.16 0.66 -21.26
N ILE A 431 -17.23 -0.21 -20.26
CA ILE A 431 -17.34 -1.66 -20.46
C ILE A 431 -18.59 -2.17 -19.76
N ARG A 432 -19.45 -2.86 -20.50
CA ARG A 432 -20.52 -3.68 -19.95
C ARG A 432 -20.06 -5.12 -19.82
N VAL A 433 -20.27 -5.72 -18.65
CA VAL A 433 -19.93 -7.11 -18.35
C VAL A 433 -21.20 -7.86 -17.94
N ASP A 434 -21.47 -8.99 -18.61
CA ASP A 434 -22.51 -9.94 -18.20
C ASP A 434 -22.07 -10.62 -16.89
N PRO A 435 -22.82 -10.46 -15.78
CA PRO A 435 -22.41 -11.01 -14.50
C PRO A 435 -22.46 -12.54 -14.48
N VAL A 436 -23.22 -13.20 -15.37
CA VAL A 436 -23.35 -14.66 -15.45
C VAL A 436 -22.26 -15.28 -16.33
N SER A 437 -22.09 -14.77 -17.56
CA SER A 437 -21.14 -15.35 -18.52
C SER A 437 -19.73 -14.76 -18.41
N GLY A 438 -19.59 -13.54 -17.89
CA GLY A 438 -18.35 -12.77 -17.90
C GLY A 438 -18.04 -12.12 -19.26
N GLU A 439 -18.92 -12.24 -20.26
CA GLU A 439 -18.72 -11.61 -21.57
C GLU A 439 -18.77 -10.08 -21.44
N ALA A 440 -17.79 -9.42 -22.07
CA ALA A 440 -17.65 -7.96 -22.04
C ALA A 440 -17.94 -7.34 -23.41
N VAL A 441 -18.58 -6.16 -23.38
CA VAL A 441 -18.80 -5.30 -24.55
C VAL A 441 -18.24 -3.91 -24.22
N LEU A 442 -17.40 -3.39 -25.11
CA LEU A 442 -16.71 -2.12 -24.94
C LEU A 442 -17.45 -1.02 -25.71
N PHE A 443 -17.43 0.19 -25.16
CA PHE A 443 -17.98 1.42 -25.72
C PHE A 443 -16.93 2.51 -25.60
N GLY A 444 -16.68 3.25 -26.68
CA GLY A 444 -15.69 4.32 -26.69
C GLY A 444 -16.07 5.51 -25.81
N ASN A 445 -15.04 6.21 -25.32
CA ASN A 445 -15.13 7.39 -24.47
C ASN A 445 -13.94 8.32 -24.76
N ASP A 446 -14.24 9.56 -25.17
CA ASP A 446 -13.25 10.60 -25.47
C ASP A 446 -13.30 11.79 -24.48
N GLU A 447 -14.30 11.84 -23.58
CA GLU A 447 -14.57 13.01 -22.73
C GLU A 447 -14.24 12.79 -21.26
N ILE A 448 -14.46 11.58 -20.74
CA ILE A 448 -14.15 11.22 -19.34
C ILE A 448 -12.68 10.82 -19.25
N MET A 449 -12.01 11.42 -18.28
CA MET A 449 -10.57 11.50 -18.12
C MET A 449 -10.04 10.60 -17.02
N ASN A 450 -10.70 10.61 -15.87
CA ASN A 450 -10.28 9.85 -14.70
C ASN A 450 -11.53 9.35 -13.97
N PRO A 451 -12.22 8.35 -14.55
CA PRO A 451 -13.48 7.85 -14.03
C PRO A 451 -13.26 7.15 -12.68
N ARG A 452 -13.84 7.71 -11.62
CA ARG A 452 -13.84 7.11 -10.28
C ARG A 452 -15.23 6.62 -9.93
N GLY A 453 -15.94 7.31 -9.04
CA GLY A 453 -17.29 6.94 -8.65
C GLY A 453 -18.24 6.89 -9.85
N LEU A 454 -19.00 5.80 -9.97
CA LEU A 454 -19.92 5.55 -11.07
C LEU A 454 -21.25 5.05 -10.51
N THR A 455 -22.35 5.58 -11.03
CA THR A 455 -23.68 5.16 -10.60
C THR A 455 -24.71 5.30 -11.72
N TRP A 456 -25.88 4.70 -11.54
CA TRP A 456 -26.98 4.72 -12.49
C TRP A 456 -28.30 5.10 -11.81
N ASP A 457 -29.01 6.07 -12.37
CA ASP A 457 -30.24 6.60 -11.74
C ASP A 457 -31.54 5.93 -12.24
N GLY A 458 -31.44 4.91 -13.10
CA GLY A 458 -32.58 4.29 -13.78
C GLY A 458 -32.73 4.70 -15.25
N GLU A 459 -32.06 5.77 -15.68
CA GLU A 459 -32.13 6.28 -17.05
C GLU A 459 -30.73 6.63 -17.60
N PHE A 460 -29.90 7.28 -16.80
CA PHE A 460 -28.56 7.76 -17.16
C PHE A 460 -27.49 7.25 -16.20
N PHE A 461 -26.28 7.13 -16.74
CA PHE A 461 -25.08 6.94 -15.94
C PHE A 461 -24.57 8.29 -15.47
N TRP A 462 -23.96 8.27 -14.29
CA TRP A 462 -23.28 9.40 -13.69
C TRP A 462 -21.89 8.95 -13.27
N VAL A 463 -20.88 9.74 -13.59
CA VAL A 463 -19.49 9.47 -13.20
C VAL A 463 -18.87 10.71 -12.58
N ASN A 464 -18.11 10.51 -11.50
CA ASN A 464 -17.24 11.50 -10.93
C ASN A 464 -15.87 11.41 -11.60
N ASP A 465 -15.50 12.46 -12.32
CA ASP A 465 -14.18 12.60 -12.90
C ASP A 465 -13.25 13.31 -11.91
N PHE A 466 -12.28 12.55 -11.41
CA PHE A 466 -11.40 13.03 -10.35
C PHE A 466 -10.45 14.13 -10.80
N SER A 467 -10.03 14.12 -12.08
CA SER A 467 -9.06 15.09 -12.59
C SER A 467 -9.72 16.38 -13.04
N LEU A 468 -10.90 16.28 -13.65
CA LEU A 468 -11.68 17.44 -14.07
C LEU A 468 -12.49 18.06 -12.93
N LEU A 469 -12.59 17.39 -11.78
CA LEU A 469 -13.39 17.79 -10.63
C LEU A 469 -14.83 18.09 -11.05
N ARG A 470 -15.40 17.18 -11.84
CA ARG A 470 -16.69 17.33 -12.51
C ARG A 470 -17.45 16.01 -12.52
N VAL A 471 -18.75 16.08 -12.30
CA VAL A 471 -19.67 14.97 -12.53
C VAL A 471 -20.22 15.06 -13.95
N PHE A 472 -20.16 13.95 -14.69
CA PHE A 472 -20.76 13.82 -16.02
C PHE A 472 -21.99 12.93 -15.97
N LYS A 473 -23.05 13.38 -16.63
CA LYS A 473 -24.25 12.59 -16.94
C LYS A 473 -24.14 12.07 -18.36
N PHE A 474 -24.31 10.78 -18.58
CA PHE A 474 -24.13 10.20 -19.91
C PHE A 474 -25.00 8.97 -20.15
N ARG A 475 -25.01 8.50 -21.40
CA ARG A 475 -25.66 7.26 -21.83
C ARG A 475 -24.88 6.62 -22.97
N VAL A 476 -25.17 5.36 -23.24
CA VAL A 476 -24.61 4.65 -24.40
C VAL A 476 -25.46 4.91 -25.65
N VAL A 477 -24.83 5.26 -26.77
CA VAL A 477 -25.47 5.43 -28.08
C VAL A 477 -24.64 4.73 -29.15
N GLY A 478 -25.08 3.54 -29.58
CA GLY A 478 -24.33 2.73 -30.53
C GLY A 478 -23.12 2.07 -29.86
N GLU A 479 -21.92 2.39 -30.33
CA GLU A 479 -20.63 1.87 -29.84
C GLU A 479 -19.86 2.90 -29.00
N GLU A 480 -20.49 4.03 -28.64
CA GLU A 480 -19.88 5.16 -27.96
C GLU A 480 -20.76 5.63 -26.78
N ILE A 481 -20.17 6.40 -25.86
CA ILE A 481 -20.95 7.18 -24.88
C ILE A 481 -21.31 8.58 -25.44
N GLU A 482 -22.46 9.10 -25.00
CA GLU A 482 -22.90 10.49 -25.24
C GLU A 482 -23.02 11.21 -23.89
N ILE A 483 -22.23 12.27 -23.69
CA ILE A 483 -22.40 13.18 -22.55
C ILE A 483 -23.67 14.01 -22.77
N VAL A 484 -24.57 13.95 -21.78
CA VAL A 484 -25.87 14.63 -21.80
C VAL A 484 -25.82 15.92 -21.00
N ASP A 485 -25.11 15.93 -19.88
CA ASP A 485 -24.95 17.10 -19.02
C ASP A 485 -23.70 16.94 -18.12
N SER A 486 -23.27 18.02 -17.48
CA SER A 486 -22.21 17.96 -16.46
C SER A 486 -22.25 19.17 -15.52
N PHE A 487 -21.70 18.99 -14.32
CA PHE A 487 -21.51 20.06 -13.35
C PHE A 487 -20.22 19.89 -12.55
N ASP A 488 -19.62 20.99 -12.11
CA ASP A 488 -18.47 20.94 -11.20
C ASP A 488 -18.88 20.31 -9.86
N ILE A 489 -18.01 19.47 -9.28
CA ILE A 489 -18.30 18.89 -7.96
C ILE A 489 -18.53 19.99 -6.91
N PRO A 490 -19.35 19.75 -5.88
CA PRO A 490 -19.38 20.64 -4.73
C PRO A 490 -17.99 20.74 -4.10
N GLU A 491 -17.69 21.88 -3.47
CA GLU A 491 -16.42 22.08 -2.76
C GLU A 491 -15.17 21.89 -3.65
N LYS A 492 -15.31 22.06 -4.98
CA LYS A 492 -14.24 21.86 -5.97
C LYS A 492 -12.88 22.47 -5.62
N GLU A 493 -12.86 23.63 -4.97
CA GLU A 493 -11.61 24.31 -4.57
C GLU A 493 -10.84 23.54 -3.48
N GLU A 494 -11.52 22.68 -2.71
CA GLU A 494 -10.91 21.75 -1.75
C GLU A 494 -10.50 20.43 -2.41
N GLY A 495 -10.94 20.19 -3.65
CA GLY A 495 -10.77 18.94 -4.37
C GLY A 495 -11.90 17.94 -4.08
N GLY A 496 -11.99 16.91 -4.92
CA GLY A 496 -12.96 15.83 -4.78
C GLY A 496 -12.34 14.59 -4.14
N LEU A 497 -13.21 13.68 -3.74
CA LEU A 497 -12.85 12.32 -3.40
C LEU A 497 -13.52 11.35 -4.39
N GLN A 498 -13.01 10.12 -4.52
CA GLN A 498 -13.26 9.21 -5.64
C GLN A 498 -14.76 8.86 -5.81
N GLY A 499 -15.46 8.51 -4.74
CA GLY A 499 -16.77 7.87 -4.78
C GLY A 499 -17.95 8.69 -5.35
N LEU A 500 -18.97 7.98 -5.82
CA LEU A 500 -20.25 8.56 -6.26
C LEU A 500 -21.33 7.48 -6.15
N THR A 501 -22.47 7.81 -5.55
CA THR A 501 -23.64 6.93 -5.55
C THR A 501 -24.95 7.71 -5.65
N THR A 502 -26.07 7.02 -5.78
CA THR A 502 -27.41 7.62 -5.95
C THR A 502 -28.44 6.85 -5.13
N ASP A 503 -29.40 7.56 -4.53
CA ASP A 503 -30.63 6.96 -3.99
C ASP A 503 -31.78 6.95 -5.01
N GLY A 504 -31.48 7.40 -6.24
CA GLY A 504 -32.43 7.59 -7.34
C GLY A 504 -32.89 9.05 -7.47
N GLU A 505 -33.03 9.77 -6.36
CA GLU A 505 -33.44 11.18 -6.35
C GLU A 505 -32.24 12.13 -6.35
N PHE A 506 -31.23 11.83 -5.51
CA PHE A 506 -30.04 12.65 -5.30
C PHE A 506 -28.76 11.87 -5.61
N LEU A 507 -27.69 12.63 -5.89
CA LEU A 507 -26.33 12.11 -5.95
C LEU A 507 -25.62 12.35 -4.63
N TYR A 508 -24.70 11.46 -4.29
CA TYR A 508 -23.92 11.51 -3.06
C TYR A 508 -22.44 11.40 -3.38
N LEU A 509 -21.66 12.38 -2.91
CA LEU A 509 -20.21 12.45 -3.11
C LEU A 509 -19.49 12.65 -1.77
N PRO A 510 -18.43 11.89 -1.48
CA PRO A 510 -17.59 12.12 -0.31
C PRO A 510 -16.88 13.49 -0.40
N SER A 511 -16.81 14.19 0.73
CA SER A 511 -15.98 15.39 0.87
C SER A 511 -14.49 15.02 0.89
N ARG A 512 -13.63 15.99 0.55
CA ARG A 512 -12.17 15.79 0.57
C ARG A 512 -11.63 15.39 1.94
N ASP A 513 -12.21 15.94 3.00
CA ASP A 513 -11.82 15.66 4.39
C ASP A 513 -12.28 14.28 4.89
N THR A 514 -13.01 13.51 4.06
CA THR A 514 -13.61 12.20 4.37
C THR A 514 -14.70 12.23 5.46
N GLN A 515 -15.01 13.37 6.07
CA GLN A 515 -15.93 13.41 7.21
C GLN A 515 -17.40 13.48 6.82
N ARG A 516 -17.68 13.92 5.58
CA ARG A 516 -19.02 14.19 5.10
C ARG A 516 -19.33 13.45 3.80
N LEU A 517 -20.58 13.08 3.65
CA LEU A 517 -21.16 12.70 2.37
C LEU A 517 -22.10 13.80 1.90
N LEU A 518 -21.68 14.50 0.85
CA LEU A 518 -22.37 15.64 0.26
C LEU A 518 -23.54 15.14 -0.58
N LYS A 519 -24.76 15.61 -0.25
CA LYS A 519 -25.99 15.29 -0.96
C LYS A 519 -26.32 16.39 -1.96
N VAL A 520 -26.39 16.03 -3.23
CA VAL A 520 -26.48 16.96 -4.36
C VAL A 520 -27.70 16.62 -5.21
N ASP A 521 -28.42 17.64 -5.69
CA ASP A 521 -29.46 17.42 -6.71
C ASP A 521 -28.83 17.08 -8.08
N LYS A 522 -29.68 16.75 -9.06
CA LYS A 522 -29.22 16.34 -10.41
C LYS A 522 -28.72 17.51 -11.25
N GLU A 523 -28.83 18.74 -10.73
CA GLU A 523 -28.30 19.98 -11.31
C GLU A 523 -26.97 20.41 -10.66
N GLY A 524 -26.46 19.66 -9.68
CA GLY A 524 -25.17 19.94 -9.03
C GLY A 524 -25.25 20.86 -7.81
N VAL A 525 -26.44 21.18 -7.31
CA VAL A 525 -26.62 22.02 -6.13
C VAL A 525 -26.54 21.17 -4.87
N LEU A 526 -25.65 21.56 -3.94
CA LEU A 526 -25.56 20.96 -2.61
C LEU A 526 -26.86 21.22 -1.82
N VAL A 527 -27.55 20.15 -1.43
CA VAL A 527 -28.83 20.19 -0.72
C VAL A 527 -28.66 19.91 0.77
N ASP A 528 -27.78 18.98 1.12
CA ASP A 528 -27.53 18.54 2.51
C ASP A 528 -26.18 17.81 2.63
N SER A 529 -25.81 17.38 3.83
CA SER A 529 -24.67 16.49 4.05
C SER A 529 -24.91 15.51 5.21
N VAL A 530 -24.34 14.30 5.10
CA VAL A 530 -24.34 13.29 6.16
C VAL A 530 -22.97 13.24 6.82
N GLU A 531 -22.93 13.27 8.16
CA GLU A 531 -21.69 13.28 8.95
C GLU A 531 -21.28 11.86 9.36
N PHE A 532 -20.03 11.47 9.10
CA PHE A 532 -19.46 10.16 9.46
C PHE A 532 -18.47 10.24 10.63
N GLY A 533 -18.17 11.46 11.12
CA GLY A 533 -17.33 11.72 12.28
C GLY A 533 -15.84 11.42 12.04
N GLU A 534 -15.06 11.33 13.13
CA GLU A 534 -13.59 11.21 13.09
C GLU A 534 -13.07 9.92 12.43
N ARG A 535 -13.93 8.92 12.21
CA ARG A 535 -13.54 7.67 11.52
C ARG A 535 -13.29 7.89 10.03
N GLY A 536 -13.94 8.90 9.44
CA GLY A 536 -13.94 9.13 8.00
C GLY A 536 -14.73 8.08 7.22
N LEU A 537 -15.17 8.46 6.03
CA LEU A 537 -15.70 7.61 4.98
C LEU A 537 -14.55 7.31 4.01
N GLY A 538 -14.31 6.06 3.65
CA GLY A 538 -13.29 5.79 2.64
C GLY A 538 -13.76 6.06 1.22
N ASP A 539 -12.86 5.76 0.29
CA ASP A 539 -12.88 6.38 -1.02
C ASP A 539 -14.02 5.96 -1.96
N SER A 540 -14.47 4.73 -1.81
CA SER A 540 -15.48 4.08 -2.63
C SER A 540 -16.73 3.86 -1.81
N LEU A 541 -17.91 4.08 -2.40
CA LEU A 541 -19.17 3.87 -1.71
C LEU A 541 -20.31 3.41 -2.63
N VAL A 542 -21.30 2.77 -2.03
CA VAL A 542 -22.57 2.42 -2.68
C VAL A 542 -23.75 2.59 -1.73
N TRP A 543 -24.87 3.09 -2.23
CA TRP A 543 -26.17 3.04 -1.56
C TRP A 543 -26.93 1.76 -1.91
N THR A 544 -27.36 1.02 -0.89
CA THR A 544 -28.05 -0.29 -1.05
C THR A 544 -29.57 -0.20 -0.91
N GLY A 545 -30.14 1.01 -0.86
CA GLY A 545 -31.56 1.26 -0.60
C GLY A 545 -31.88 1.56 0.87
N GLU A 546 -31.07 1.06 1.81
CA GLU A 546 -31.23 1.32 3.26
C GLU A 546 -29.96 1.81 3.94
N HIS A 547 -28.79 1.39 3.43
CA HIS A 547 -27.49 1.64 4.02
C HIS A 547 -26.48 2.07 2.97
N PHE A 548 -25.48 2.84 3.39
CA PHE A 548 -24.27 3.03 2.61
C PHE A 548 -23.27 1.92 2.93
N TRP A 549 -22.54 1.46 1.94
CA TRP A 549 -21.30 0.72 2.13
C TRP A 549 -20.14 1.55 1.64
N SER A 550 -18.99 1.44 2.29
CA SER A 550 -17.74 2.03 1.83
C SER A 550 -16.56 1.10 2.10
N ASN A 551 -15.44 1.33 1.41
CA ASN A 551 -14.15 0.88 1.94
C ASN A 551 -13.74 1.85 3.06
N GLY A 552 -12.96 1.40 4.04
CA GLY A 552 -12.41 2.25 5.11
C GLY A 552 -13.42 2.85 6.10
N GLY A 553 -12.90 3.33 7.24
CA GLY A 553 -13.68 3.92 8.35
C GLY A 553 -14.16 2.93 9.42
N CYS A 554 -13.81 1.65 9.29
CA CYS A 554 -14.11 0.59 10.26
C CYS A 554 -12.94 -0.38 10.42
N SER A 555 -13.04 -1.31 11.37
CA SER A 555 -11.93 -2.21 11.75
C SER A 555 -11.67 -3.33 10.75
N LYS A 556 -12.66 -3.72 9.93
CA LYS A 556 -12.50 -4.82 8.96
C LYS A 556 -12.29 -4.37 7.51
N GLY A 557 -12.32 -3.06 7.23
CA GLY A 557 -11.98 -2.52 5.91
C GLY A 557 -13.16 -2.31 4.94
N LEU A 558 -14.25 -3.10 5.00
CA LEU A 558 -15.50 -2.80 4.30
C LEU A 558 -16.62 -2.52 5.30
N CYS A 559 -17.22 -1.35 5.21
CA CYS A 559 -17.96 -0.74 6.30
C CYS A 559 -19.39 -0.42 5.86
N ARG A 560 -20.38 -0.85 6.65
CA ARG A 560 -21.79 -0.52 6.42
C ARG A 560 -22.24 0.56 7.39
N TRP A 561 -22.85 1.60 6.83
CA TRP A 561 -23.29 2.79 7.52
C TRP A 561 -24.80 2.98 7.38
N SER A 562 -25.44 3.44 8.45
CA SER A 562 -26.81 3.95 8.37
C SER A 562 -26.86 5.20 7.50
N LYS A 563 -28.05 5.54 6.99
CA LYS A 563 -28.29 6.80 6.27
C LYS A 563 -27.90 8.08 7.04
N ASP A 564 -27.81 7.99 8.37
CA ASP A 564 -27.45 9.10 9.26
C ASP A 564 -25.95 9.05 9.66
N GLY A 565 -25.12 8.29 8.93
CA GLY A 565 -23.65 8.28 9.08
C GLY A 565 -23.09 7.43 10.23
N LYS A 566 -23.92 6.64 10.91
CA LYS A 566 -23.45 5.71 11.97
C LYS A 566 -22.96 4.39 11.40
N LEU A 567 -21.80 3.92 11.84
CA LEU A 567 -21.33 2.57 11.55
C LEU A 567 -22.27 1.54 12.17
N VAL A 568 -22.75 0.59 11.37
CA VAL A 568 -23.72 -0.44 11.77
C VAL A 568 -23.33 -1.86 11.34
N GLY A 569 -22.30 -2.01 10.51
CA GLY A 569 -21.74 -3.31 10.18
C GLY A 569 -20.37 -3.21 9.52
N GLU A 570 -19.65 -4.34 9.45
CA GLU A 570 -18.34 -4.43 8.81
C GLU A 570 -17.99 -5.87 8.41
N ILE A 571 -17.33 -6.02 7.26
CA ILE A 571 -16.79 -7.29 6.74
C ILE A 571 -15.35 -7.12 6.28
N TYR A 572 -14.62 -8.22 6.13
CA TYR A 572 -13.30 -8.19 5.52
C TYR A 572 -13.39 -8.09 3.99
N PRO A 573 -12.48 -7.34 3.33
CA PRO A 573 -12.35 -7.40 1.88
C PRO A 573 -11.89 -8.79 1.42
N VAL A 574 -11.87 -8.98 0.10
CA VAL A 574 -11.44 -10.25 -0.54
C VAL A 574 -10.03 -10.17 -1.11
N ALA A 575 -9.44 -8.98 -1.10
CA ALA A 575 -8.10 -8.67 -1.55
C ALA A 575 -7.64 -7.35 -0.90
N LYS A 576 -6.36 -7.01 -1.09
CA LYS A 576 -5.68 -5.91 -0.39
C LYS A 576 -6.47 -4.60 -0.34
N GLU A 577 -7.04 -4.17 -1.46
CA GLU A 577 -7.77 -2.89 -1.56
C GLU A 577 -9.00 -3.02 -2.45
N ALA A 578 -10.15 -2.56 -1.94
CA ALA A 578 -11.39 -2.42 -2.70
C ALA A 578 -11.51 -0.99 -3.24
N TRP A 579 -11.41 -0.80 -4.55
CA TRP A 579 -11.39 0.54 -5.18
C TRP A 579 -12.75 0.98 -5.72
N ALA A 580 -13.59 0.03 -6.10
CA ALA A 580 -14.94 0.29 -6.57
C ALA A 580 -15.91 -0.70 -5.95
N MET A 581 -17.15 -0.30 -5.71
CA MET A 581 -18.21 -1.21 -5.28
C MET A 581 -19.58 -0.81 -5.80
N ASP A 582 -20.44 -1.81 -6.02
CA ASP A 582 -21.87 -1.59 -6.21
C ASP A 582 -22.69 -2.79 -5.68
N TRP A 583 -24.01 -2.68 -5.71
CA TRP A 583 -24.96 -3.61 -5.13
C TRP A 583 -26.01 -4.02 -6.17
N ASP A 584 -26.16 -5.32 -6.39
CA ASP A 584 -27.13 -5.83 -7.38
C ASP A 584 -28.54 -6.09 -6.81
N GLY A 585 -28.73 -5.85 -5.51
CA GLY A 585 -29.94 -6.21 -4.76
C GLY A 585 -29.75 -7.39 -3.81
N GLU A 586 -28.72 -8.22 -4.02
CA GLU A 586 -28.46 -9.45 -3.26
C GLU A 586 -26.97 -9.58 -2.84
N TYR A 587 -26.04 -9.19 -3.71
CA TYR A 587 -24.60 -9.31 -3.53
C TYR A 587 -23.90 -7.96 -3.63
N LEU A 588 -22.82 -7.81 -2.87
CA LEU A 588 -21.89 -6.71 -3.04
C LEU A 588 -20.90 -7.08 -4.14
N TRP A 589 -20.78 -6.23 -5.14
CA TRP A 589 -19.78 -6.34 -6.19
C TRP A 589 -18.65 -5.37 -5.92
N THR A 590 -17.41 -5.79 -6.12
CA THR A 590 -16.24 -4.94 -5.91
C THR A 590 -15.22 -5.09 -7.02
N ILE A 591 -14.51 -4.00 -7.35
CA ILE A 591 -13.21 -4.07 -8.04
C ILE A 591 -12.12 -4.02 -6.99
N GLN A 592 -11.21 -4.98 -7.06
CA GLN A 592 -10.12 -5.12 -6.11
C GLN A 592 -8.76 -4.96 -6.80
N ARG A 593 -7.81 -4.34 -6.11
CA ARG A 593 -6.44 -4.13 -6.59
C ARG A 593 -5.70 -5.44 -6.89
N THR A 594 -5.79 -6.46 -6.02
CA THR A 594 -4.93 -7.66 -6.14
C THR A 594 -3.46 -7.25 -6.41
N SER A 595 -2.69 -7.96 -7.24
CA SER A 595 -1.41 -7.44 -7.78
C SER A 595 -1.65 -6.68 -9.09
N GLU A 596 -0.96 -5.56 -9.27
CA GLU A 596 -1.05 -4.74 -10.48
C GLU A 596 -0.39 -5.33 -11.72
N LEU A 597 0.47 -6.32 -11.53
CA LEU A 597 1.15 -7.00 -12.62
C LEU A 597 0.34 -8.16 -13.18
N TRP A 598 -0.74 -8.57 -12.51
CA TRP A 598 -1.50 -9.77 -12.88
C TRP A 598 -2.65 -9.47 -13.84
N ASP A 599 -2.69 -10.18 -14.97
CA ASP A 599 -3.90 -10.33 -15.80
C ASP A 599 -4.84 -11.38 -15.18
N ASP A 600 -5.41 -11.04 -14.02
CA ASP A 600 -6.41 -11.85 -13.32
C ASP A 600 -7.74 -11.09 -13.17
N PRO A 601 -8.86 -11.79 -12.93
CA PRO A 601 -10.15 -11.14 -12.92
C PRO A 601 -10.33 -10.22 -11.71
N LYS A 602 -10.45 -8.90 -11.90
CA LYS A 602 -10.46 -7.94 -10.77
C LYS A 602 -11.84 -7.70 -10.14
N ILE A 603 -12.92 -8.26 -10.72
CA ILE A 603 -14.30 -8.04 -10.24
C ILE A 603 -14.75 -9.24 -9.40
N TYR A 604 -15.15 -8.98 -8.16
CA TYR A 604 -15.58 -9.99 -7.20
C TYR A 604 -17.04 -9.80 -6.81
N GLN A 605 -17.78 -10.91 -6.82
CA GLN A 605 -19.13 -11.02 -6.24
C GLN A 605 -19.01 -11.55 -4.80
N ILE A 606 -19.54 -10.80 -3.84
CA ILE A 606 -19.40 -11.07 -2.41
C ILE A 606 -20.78 -11.29 -1.80
N ASP A 607 -20.96 -12.45 -1.18
CA ASP A 607 -22.07 -12.77 -0.29
C ASP A 607 -21.71 -12.36 1.14
N VAL A 608 -22.55 -11.55 1.77
CA VAL A 608 -22.36 -11.04 3.13
C VAL A 608 -22.99 -12.01 4.12
N LEU A 609 -22.16 -12.71 4.90
CA LEU A 609 -22.61 -13.76 5.83
C LEU A 609 -22.96 -13.20 7.21
N ASP A 610 -22.07 -12.39 7.79
CA ASP A 610 -22.23 -11.76 9.10
C ASP A 610 -21.40 -10.47 9.17
N ASP A 611 -22.09 -9.34 9.05
CA ASP A 611 -21.49 -8.01 9.14
C ASP A 611 -21.68 -7.39 10.53
N SER A 612 -22.13 -8.16 11.53
CA SER A 612 -22.42 -7.60 12.85
C SER A 612 -21.17 -6.98 13.50
N LEU A 613 -21.38 -5.81 14.12
CA LEU A 613 -20.38 -5.16 14.97
C LEU A 613 -20.21 -5.99 16.24
N LYS A 614 -19.29 -6.96 16.20
CA LYS A 614 -18.91 -7.71 17.40
C LYS A 614 -18.08 -6.77 18.28
N GLY A 615 -18.70 -6.27 19.35
CA GLY A 615 -17.97 -5.50 20.35
C GLY A 615 -16.80 -6.32 20.90
N TRP A 616 -15.67 -5.65 21.15
CA TRP A 616 -14.46 -6.15 21.82
C TRP A 616 -14.69 -6.59 23.29
N TRP A 617 -15.83 -7.19 23.59
CA TRP A 617 -16.25 -7.64 24.92
C TRP A 617 -16.83 -9.06 24.82
N GLY A 618 -15.99 -10.05 24.48
CA GLY A 618 -16.52 -11.41 24.33
C GLY A 618 -15.58 -12.60 24.19
N GLN A 619 -14.25 -12.48 24.32
CA GLN A 619 -13.35 -13.64 24.16
C GLN A 619 -12.42 -13.96 25.34
N TYR A 620 -12.57 -13.31 26.49
CA TYR A 620 -11.87 -13.71 27.73
C TYR A 620 -12.83 -14.06 28.87
N SER A 621 -13.83 -14.91 28.58
CA SER A 621 -14.57 -15.59 29.65
C SER A 621 -14.88 -17.03 29.25
N LYS A 622 -13.91 -17.91 29.42
CA LYS A 622 -14.10 -19.29 29.88
C LYS A 622 -12.80 -19.86 30.40
#